data_AF-A0A5J6IEF8-F1
#
_entry.id   AF-A0A5J6IEF8-F1
#
_cell.length_a   1.000
_cell.length_b   1.000
_cell.length_c   1.000
_cell.angle_alpha   90.00
_cell.angle_beta   90.00
_cell.angle_gamma   90.00
#
_symmetry.space_group_name_H-M   'P 1'
#
loop_
_entity.id
_entity.type
_entity.pdbx_description
1 polymer ?
#
loop_
_entity_poly.entity_id
_entity_poly.type
_entity_poly.pdbx_seq_one_letter_code
_entity_poly.pdbx_strand_id
1 'polypeptide(L)'
;MPAHHRWHVSSGLAYSSGDGSAWCRLPHASICPARNADTVAAPELTRLRRALAVNTRRLVDAGSFTPAAPGDPASRQSEAPCRPARPVVQILFVRYLAARPLDEIQCVAQTRRRDRCTFRMLASDGPAGVWRLVPATATQGQLALPAEVMAVYDLSSVPYAEQVRWRTQRCPEHAATPTAADLALTDWEPFDPLVHHAYVHRRLPTRSRRPHPGGGAQKAVRR
;
A
#
# COMPACT_ATOMS: atom_id res chain seq x y z
N MET A 1 -2.26 18.44 24.24
CA MET A 1 -2.44 17.74 22.95
C MET A 1 -1.47 16.56 22.86
N PRO A 2 -1.97 15.32 22.72
CA PRO A 2 -1.14 14.13 22.43
C PRO A 2 -0.26 14.36 21.19
N ALA A 3 0.95 13.79 21.16
CA ALA A 3 1.94 14.08 20.11
C ALA A 3 1.43 13.82 18.68
N HIS A 4 0.60 12.78 18.49
CA HIS A 4 0.01 12.44 17.19
C HIS A 4 -1.16 13.34 16.76
N HIS A 5 -1.62 14.25 17.63
CA HIS A 5 -2.64 15.26 17.32
C HIS A 5 -2.07 16.69 17.35
N ARG A 6 -0.75 16.84 17.44
CA ARG A 6 -0.12 18.15 17.32
C ARG A 6 -0.01 18.48 15.84
N TRP A 7 -0.64 19.57 15.43
CA TRP A 7 -0.57 20.14 14.09
C TRP A 7 -0.64 21.66 14.21
N HIS A 8 -0.20 22.35 13.17
CA HIS A 8 -0.28 23.81 13.08
C HIS A 8 -0.83 24.21 11.71
N VAL A 9 -1.43 25.40 11.61
CA VAL A 9 -1.97 25.92 10.34
C VAL A 9 -1.09 27.07 9.87
N SER A 10 -0.64 27.00 8.62
CA SER A 10 0.06 28.08 7.93
C SER A 10 -0.50 28.22 6.53
N SER A 11 -0.75 29.45 6.06
CA SER A 11 -1.30 29.73 4.72
C SER A 11 -2.55 28.92 4.34
N GLY A 12 -3.44 28.66 5.30
CA GLY A 12 -4.66 27.86 5.10
C GLY A 12 -4.44 26.35 4.97
N LEU A 13 -3.21 25.86 5.17
CA LEU A 13 -2.84 24.45 5.14
C LEU A 13 -2.47 23.95 6.54
N ALA A 14 -2.90 22.74 6.88
CA ALA A 14 -2.64 22.11 8.17
C ALA A 14 -1.45 21.14 8.09
N TYR A 15 -0.43 21.39 8.88
CA TYR A 15 0.84 20.66 8.94
C TYR A 15 0.91 19.81 10.19
N SER A 16 1.41 18.56 10.06
CA SER A 16 1.71 17.75 11.25
C SER A 16 2.82 18.40 12.08
N SER A 17 2.78 18.24 13.39
CA SER A 17 3.92 18.53 14.27
C SER A 17 4.62 17.20 14.54
N GLY A 18 5.54 16.80 13.66
CA GLY A 18 6.42 15.68 13.98
C GLY A 18 7.03 14.88 12.83
N ASP A 19 6.53 15.00 11.60
CA ASP A 19 7.08 14.23 10.46
C ASP A 19 7.46 15.09 9.23
N GLY A 20 7.31 16.41 9.32
CA GLY A 20 7.65 17.32 8.22
C GLY A 20 6.71 17.25 7.00
N SER A 21 5.60 16.50 7.08
CA SER A 21 4.63 16.41 6.00
C SER A 21 3.79 17.69 5.87
N ALA A 22 3.53 18.11 4.62
CA ALA A 22 2.60 19.18 4.29
C ALA A 22 1.11 18.80 4.49
N TRP A 23 0.83 17.57 4.92
CA TRP A 23 -0.53 17.06 5.10
C TRP A 23 -0.73 16.54 6.52
N CYS A 24 -1.73 17.08 7.22
CA CYS A 24 -2.18 16.51 8.48
C CYS A 24 -3.04 15.25 8.25
N ARG A 25 -2.74 14.16 8.96
CA ARG A 25 -3.52 12.91 8.91
C ARG A 25 -4.16 12.66 10.28
N LEU A 26 -5.49 12.66 10.34
CA LEU A 26 -6.24 12.30 11.55
C LEU A 26 -6.62 10.81 11.50
N PRO A 27 -6.29 10.00 12.53
CA PRO A 27 -6.72 8.61 12.57
C PRO A 27 -8.25 8.52 12.56
N HIS A 28 -8.81 7.63 11.73
CA HIS A 28 -10.27 7.43 11.64
C HIS A 28 -10.92 7.19 13.01
N ALA A 29 -10.28 6.42 13.90
CA ALA A 29 -10.79 6.17 15.25
C ALA A 29 -10.97 7.45 16.10
N SER A 30 -10.20 8.51 15.81
CA SER A 30 -10.29 9.80 16.52
C SER A 30 -11.55 10.59 16.14
N ILE A 31 -12.09 10.39 14.93
CA ILE A 31 -13.20 11.20 14.38
C ILE A 31 -14.45 10.39 14.05
N CYS A 32 -14.36 9.05 14.00
CA CYS A 32 -15.46 8.17 13.62
C CYS A 32 -16.56 8.13 14.69
N PRO A 33 -17.79 8.57 14.39
CA PRO A 33 -18.90 8.55 15.35
C PRO A 33 -19.24 7.17 15.90
N ALA A 34 -18.98 6.10 15.12
CA ALA A 34 -19.37 4.73 15.44
C ALA A 34 -18.42 4.01 16.43
N ARG A 35 -17.30 4.62 16.82
CA ARG A 35 -16.33 4.01 17.75
C ARG A 35 -16.28 4.75 19.07
N ASN A 36 -16.36 4.08 20.21
CA ASN A 36 -16.06 4.71 21.50
C ASN A 36 -14.61 5.20 21.48
N ALA A 37 -14.41 6.50 21.65
CA ALA A 37 -13.08 7.06 21.76
C ALA A 37 -12.68 7.03 23.23
N ASP A 38 -11.87 6.05 23.60
CA ASP A 38 -11.06 6.18 24.81
C ASP A 38 -10.01 7.25 24.54
N THR A 39 -9.80 8.14 25.51
CA THR A 39 -8.84 9.25 25.58
C THR A 39 -9.28 10.60 24.99
N VAL A 40 -9.44 11.55 25.94
CA VAL A 40 -9.31 13.02 25.88
C VAL A 40 -8.98 13.57 24.49
N ALA A 41 -9.98 13.61 23.61
CA ALA A 41 -9.87 14.29 22.35
C ALA A 41 -9.89 15.81 22.60
N ALA A 42 -9.01 16.55 21.94
CA ALA A 42 -9.07 18.00 21.97
C ALA A 42 -10.47 18.51 21.61
N PRO A 43 -10.92 19.64 22.18
CA PRO A 43 -12.30 20.13 22.04
C PRO A 43 -12.73 20.26 20.56
N GLU A 44 -11.82 20.64 19.67
CA GLU A 44 -12.10 20.74 18.23
C GLU A 44 -12.39 19.39 17.56
N LEU A 45 -11.65 18.33 17.93
CA LEU A 45 -11.92 16.98 17.42
C LEU A 45 -13.24 16.43 17.96
N THR A 46 -13.59 16.79 19.20
CA THR A 46 -14.88 16.46 19.80
C THR A 46 -16.03 17.15 19.05
N ARG A 47 -15.86 18.43 18.68
CA ARG A 47 -16.84 19.19 17.90
C ARG A 47 -17.02 18.60 16.50
N LEU A 48 -15.92 18.29 15.81
CA LEU A 48 -15.94 17.66 14.49
C LEU A 48 -16.65 16.30 14.54
N ARG A 49 -16.30 15.47 15.53
CA ARG A 49 -16.93 14.16 15.73
C ARG A 49 -18.43 14.28 16.01
N ARG A 50 -18.86 15.28 16.79
CA ARG A 50 -20.29 15.54 17.04
C ARG A 50 -21.02 15.94 15.75
N ALA A 51 -20.42 16.84 14.95
CA ALA A 51 -21.00 17.25 13.67
C ALA A 51 -21.14 16.05 12.71
N LEU A 52 -20.10 15.20 12.64
CA LEU A 52 -20.16 13.96 11.87
C LEU A 52 -21.24 13.01 12.41
N ALA A 53 -21.37 12.85 13.72
CA ALA A 53 -22.41 12.01 14.32
C ALA A 53 -23.83 12.45 13.92
N VAL A 54 -24.10 13.75 14.00
CA VAL A 54 -25.39 14.33 13.60
C VAL A 54 -25.65 14.12 12.11
N ASN A 55 -24.66 14.38 11.25
CA ASN A 55 -24.79 14.19 9.81
C ASN A 55 -24.99 12.73 9.44
N THR A 56 -24.20 11.82 10.03
CA THR A 56 -24.38 10.38 9.83
C THR A 56 -25.78 9.96 10.25
N ARG A 57 -26.29 10.42 11.40
CA ARG A 57 -27.66 10.10 11.83
C ARG A 57 -28.71 10.61 10.86
N ARG A 58 -28.60 11.85 10.39
CA ARG A 58 -29.51 12.40 9.37
C ARG A 58 -29.51 11.58 8.08
N LEU A 59 -28.34 11.13 7.64
CA LEU A 59 -28.22 10.28 6.44
C LEU A 59 -28.87 8.90 6.65
N VAL A 60 -28.79 8.34 7.87
CA VAL A 60 -29.51 7.12 8.25
C VAL A 60 -31.01 7.33 8.23
N ASP A 61 -31.48 8.39 8.89
CA ASP A 61 -32.91 8.67 9.00
C ASP A 61 -33.52 8.97 7.62
N ALA A 62 -32.74 9.56 6.69
CA ALA A 62 -33.14 9.77 5.30
C ALA A 62 -33.05 8.51 4.40
N GLY A 63 -32.64 7.36 4.95
CA GLY A 63 -32.45 6.11 4.18
C GLY A 63 -31.28 6.13 3.20
N SER A 64 -30.52 7.22 3.13
CA SER A 64 -29.37 7.40 2.23
C SER A 64 -28.10 6.70 2.70
N PHE A 65 -28.08 6.23 3.95
CA PHE A 65 -26.95 5.55 4.54
C PHE A 65 -27.40 4.45 5.50
N THR A 66 -27.01 3.20 5.24
CA THR A 66 -27.26 2.07 6.15
C THR A 66 -25.97 1.74 6.89
N PRO A 67 -25.89 1.95 8.22
CA PRO A 67 -24.70 1.60 8.98
C PRO A 67 -24.49 0.08 8.95
N ALA A 68 -23.23 -0.35 8.85
CA ALA A 68 -22.90 -1.75 9.09
C ALA A 68 -23.32 -2.13 10.52
N ALA A 69 -24.01 -3.26 10.69
CA ALA A 69 -24.37 -3.75 12.01
C ALA A 69 -23.12 -3.84 12.91
N PRO A 70 -23.22 -3.53 14.21
CA PRO A 70 -22.11 -3.68 15.14
C PRO A 70 -21.73 -5.16 15.23
N GLY A 71 -20.84 -5.58 14.34
CA GLY A 71 -20.21 -6.88 14.38
C GLY A 71 -19.36 -6.98 15.63
N ASP A 72 -19.51 -8.11 16.31
CA ASP A 72 -18.74 -8.52 17.47
C ASP A 72 -17.24 -8.16 17.28
N PRO A 73 -16.57 -7.44 18.20
CA PRO A 73 -15.15 -7.16 18.07
C PRO A 73 -14.29 -8.43 17.91
N ALA A 74 -14.82 -9.60 18.27
CA ALA A 74 -14.21 -10.92 18.06
C ALA A 74 -14.32 -11.44 16.61
N SER A 75 -15.27 -10.94 15.80
CA SER A 75 -15.36 -11.26 14.38
C SER A 75 -14.54 -10.35 13.48
N ARG A 76 -13.62 -9.55 14.06
CA ARG A 76 -12.46 -9.06 13.32
C ARG A 76 -11.64 -10.28 12.97
N GLN A 77 -12.03 -10.94 11.87
CA GLN A 77 -11.19 -11.86 11.13
C GLN A 77 -9.80 -11.28 11.21
N SER A 78 -8.88 -12.00 11.83
CA SER A 78 -7.47 -11.67 11.81
C SER A 78 -7.16 -11.29 10.37
N GLU A 79 -7.02 -9.98 10.08
CA GLU A 79 -6.93 -9.48 8.71
C GLU A 79 -5.65 -10.07 8.17
N ALA A 80 -5.79 -11.16 7.42
CA ALA A 80 -4.67 -11.78 6.75
C ALA A 80 -3.98 -10.65 5.99
N PRO A 81 -2.64 -10.54 6.08
CA PRO A 81 -1.92 -9.45 5.46
C PRO A 81 -2.34 -9.36 3.99
N CYS A 82 -2.82 -8.19 3.58
CA CYS A 82 -3.32 -7.99 2.23
C CYS A 82 -2.12 -8.13 1.30
N ARG A 83 -1.98 -9.29 0.64
CA ARG A 83 -0.91 -9.60 -0.29
C ARG A 83 -1.54 -9.84 -1.66
N PRO A 84 -1.55 -8.84 -2.56
CA PRO A 84 -2.06 -9.00 -3.92
C PRO A 84 -1.39 -10.18 -4.62
N ALA A 85 -2.20 -11.09 -5.17
CA ALA A 85 -1.70 -12.23 -5.93
C ALA A 85 -1.05 -11.78 -7.25
N ARG A 86 -1.66 -10.77 -7.89
CA ARG A 86 -1.18 -10.14 -9.13
C ARG A 86 -1.21 -8.62 -8.95
N PRO A 87 -0.15 -8.04 -8.37
CA PRO A 87 -0.09 -6.61 -8.08
C PRO A 87 -0.03 -5.76 -9.35
N VAL A 88 -0.66 -4.58 -9.31
CA VAL A 88 -0.49 -3.55 -10.34
C VAL A 88 0.76 -2.74 -10.01
N VAL A 89 1.65 -2.60 -10.99
CA VAL A 89 2.96 -1.94 -10.86
C VAL A 89 3.05 -0.80 -11.86
N GLN A 90 3.45 0.38 -11.41
CA GLN A 90 3.73 1.51 -12.29
C GLN A 90 5.23 1.57 -12.57
N ILE A 91 5.60 1.32 -13.83
CA ILE A 91 6.98 1.31 -14.34
C ILE A 91 7.06 2.35 -15.45
N LEU A 92 7.94 3.35 -15.34
CA LEU A 92 8.10 4.40 -16.36
C LEU A 92 6.75 5.06 -16.73
N PHE A 93 5.91 5.31 -15.72
CA PHE A 93 4.55 5.87 -15.84
C PHE A 93 3.52 5.01 -16.60
N VAL A 94 3.87 3.78 -16.97
CA VAL A 94 2.91 2.81 -17.52
C VAL A 94 2.55 1.77 -16.46
N ARG A 95 1.26 1.41 -16.41
CA ARG A 95 0.74 0.42 -15.45
C ARG A 95 0.80 -0.97 -16.06
N TYR A 96 1.38 -1.91 -15.31
CA TYR A 96 1.46 -3.32 -15.64
C TYR A 96 0.83 -4.16 -14.54
N LEU A 97 0.21 -5.27 -14.93
CA LEU A 97 -0.19 -6.33 -14.04
C LEU A 97 0.95 -7.34 -13.95
N ALA A 98 1.44 -7.61 -12.74
CA ALA A 98 2.42 -8.67 -12.53
C ALA A 98 1.77 -10.05 -12.63
N ALA A 99 2.52 -11.06 -13.08
CA ALA A 99 2.04 -12.44 -13.07
C ALA A 99 1.91 -13.07 -11.67
N ARG A 100 2.60 -12.51 -10.66
CA ARG A 100 2.68 -13.06 -9.29
C ARG A 100 3.04 -11.98 -8.26
N PRO A 101 2.99 -12.27 -6.94
CA PRO A 101 3.35 -11.29 -5.92
C PRO A 101 4.77 -10.75 -6.12
N LEU A 102 5.00 -9.47 -5.78
CA LEU A 102 6.25 -8.76 -6.08
C LEU A 102 7.50 -9.47 -5.57
N ASP A 103 7.42 -10.06 -4.38
CA ASP A 103 8.52 -10.79 -3.73
C ASP A 103 8.78 -12.17 -4.36
N GLU A 104 7.90 -12.63 -5.23
CA GLU A 104 8.03 -13.87 -5.98
C GLU A 104 8.42 -13.66 -7.46
N ILE A 105 8.50 -12.43 -7.95
CA ILE A 105 8.89 -12.19 -9.35
C ILE A 105 10.37 -12.54 -9.52
N GLN A 106 10.65 -13.50 -10.42
CA GLN A 106 11.99 -13.98 -10.71
C GLN A 106 12.61 -13.24 -11.88
N CYS A 107 13.92 -13.22 -11.91
CA CYS A 107 14.69 -12.75 -13.04
C CYS A 107 14.40 -13.58 -14.30
N VAL A 108 14.35 -12.93 -15.47
CA VAL A 108 14.24 -13.62 -16.77
C VAL A 108 15.60 -13.97 -17.38
N ALA A 109 16.69 -13.41 -16.85
CA ALA A 109 18.02 -13.62 -17.38
C ALA A 109 18.49 -15.07 -17.18
N GLN A 110 19.35 -15.49 -18.10
CA GLN A 110 19.99 -16.78 -18.10
C GLN A 110 21.23 -16.79 -17.20
N THR A 111 21.38 -17.84 -16.39
CA THR A 111 22.60 -18.08 -15.61
C THR A 111 23.72 -18.67 -16.47
N ARG A 112 24.95 -18.74 -15.93
CA ARG A 112 26.08 -19.42 -16.60
C ARG A 112 25.80 -20.90 -16.93
N ARG A 113 24.91 -21.56 -16.17
CA ARG A 113 24.49 -22.95 -16.39
C ARG A 113 23.38 -23.10 -17.44
N ARG A 114 23.02 -22.00 -18.12
CA ARG A 114 21.94 -21.90 -19.10
C ARG A 114 20.52 -22.04 -18.55
N ASP A 115 20.36 -22.16 -17.24
CA ASP A 115 19.06 -22.16 -16.56
C ASP A 115 18.54 -20.75 -16.29
N ARG A 116 17.23 -20.61 -16.08
CA ARG A 116 16.60 -19.35 -15.65
C ARG A 116 17.14 -18.95 -14.28
N CYS A 117 17.49 -17.68 -14.13
CA CYS A 117 17.90 -17.15 -12.84
C CYS A 117 16.74 -17.24 -11.81
N THR A 118 17.01 -17.89 -10.68
CA THR A 118 16.04 -18.05 -9.58
C THR A 118 15.98 -16.85 -8.63
N PHE A 119 16.93 -15.90 -8.75
CA PHE A 119 16.94 -14.70 -7.93
C PHE A 119 15.72 -13.82 -8.21
N ARG A 120 15.21 -13.21 -7.13
CA ARG A 120 14.06 -12.30 -7.22
C ARG A 120 14.49 -10.94 -7.74
N MET A 121 13.56 -10.26 -8.40
CA MET A 121 13.78 -8.89 -8.83
C MET A 121 13.83 -7.90 -7.66
N LEU A 122 12.95 -8.10 -6.68
CA LEU A 122 12.88 -7.27 -5.49
C LEU A 122 14.02 -7.67 -4.56
N ALA A 123 15.03 -6.81 -4.45
CA ALA A 123 16.11 -6.96 -3.50
C ALA A 123 15.65 -6.59 -2.10
N SER A 124 16.13 -7.30 -1.08
CA SER A 124 15.80 -7.01 0.33
C SER A 124 16.30 -5.65 0.79
N ASP A 125 17.46 -5.21 0.25
CA ASP A 125 18.16 -3.99 0.67
C ASP A 125 18.31 -2.96 -0.47
N GLY A 126 17.55 -3.13 -1.56
CA GLY A 126 17.61 -2.27 -2.74
C GLY A 126 16.57 -1.14 -2.75
N PRO A 127 16.66 -0.20 -3.72
CA PRO A 127 15.64 0.80 -3.94
C PRO A 127 14.29 0.12 -4.19
N ALA A 128 13.31 0.41 -3.34
CA ALA A 128 11.96 -0.15 -3.44
C ALA A 128 10.97 0.94 -3.87
N GLY A 129 9.98 0.51 -4.65
CA GLY A 129 8.80 1.33 -4.94
C GLY A 129 7.94 1.52 -3.70
N VAL A 130 6.96 2.40 -3.83
CA VAL A 130 6.03 2.75 -2.76
C VAL A 130 4.62 2.32 -3.14
N TRP A 131 3.95 1.61 -2.23
CA TRP A 131 2.53 1.32 -2.40
C TRP A 131 1.69 2.59 -2.25
N ARG A 132 0.85 2.88 -3.24
CA ARG A 132 -0.04 4.04 -3.27
C ARG A 132 -1.45 3.63 -3.68
N LEU A 133 -2.45 4.33 -3.13
CA LEU A 133 -3.82 4.25 -3.64
C LEU A 133 -3.99 5.35 -4.69
N VAL A 134 -4.37 4.95 -5.90
CA VAL A 134 -4.59 5.86 -7.02
C VAL A 134 -5.97 5.58 -7.64
N PRO A 135 -6.58 6.53 -8.34
CA PRO A 135 -7.78 6.26 -9.11
C PRO A 135 -7.55 5.14 -10.15
N ALA A 136 -8.47 4.17 -10.22
CA ALA A 136 -8.53 3.13 -11.24
C ALA A 136 -9.10 3.70 -12.55
N THR A 137 -8.48 4.77 -13.04
CA THR A 137 -8.87 5.42 -14.29
C THR A 137 -8.37 4.64 -15.50
N ALA A 138 -9.25 4.49 -16.49
CA ALA A 138 -8.85 4.04 -17.82
C ALA A 138 -7.95 5.10 -18.47
N THR A 139 -6.86 4.67 -19.11
CA THR A 139 -5.82 5.56 -19.65
C THR A 139 -6.21 6.21 -20.99
N GLN A 140 -7.34 5.83 -21.59
CA GLN A 140 -7.75 6.30 -22.91
C GLN A 140 -9.27 6.52 -23.00
N GLY A 141 -9.72 7.78 -23.02
CA GLY A 141 -11.04 8.21 -23.55
C GLY A 141 -12.31 7.54 -23.00
N GLN A 142 -12.20 6.63 -22.04
CA GLN A 142 -13.24 5.77 -21.53
C GLN A 142 -13.78 6.34 -20.22
N LEU A 143 -15.09 6.17 -20.00
CA LEU A 143 -15.76 6.54 -18.76
C LEU A 143 -14.98 5.96 -17.57
N ALA A 144 -14.53 6.83 -16.66
CA ALA A 144 -13.87 6.41 -15.44
C ALA A 144 -14.79 5.44 -14.70
N LEU A 145 -14.26 4.28 -14.27
CA LEU A 145 -14.99 3.41 -13.35
C LEU A 145 -15.36 4.25 -12.11
N PRO A 146 -16.64 4.31 -11.71
CA PRO A 146 -17.05 5.19 -10.62
C PRO A 146 -16.28 4.90 -9.34
N ALA A 147 -15.46 5.86 -8.93
CA ALA A 147 -14.83 5.95 -7.61
C ALA A 147 -14.03 4.72 -7.13
N GLU A 148 -13.51 3.90 -8.04
CA GLU A 148 -12.60 2.82 -7.64
C GLU A 148 -11.18 3.36 -7.45
N VAL A 149 -10.69 3.28 -6.21
CA VAL A 149 -9.25 3.44 -5.90
C VAL A 149 -8.58 2.07 -5.98
N MET A 150 -7.37 2.03 -6.51
CA MET A 150 -6.57 0.82 -6.63
C MET A 150 -5.19 0.99 -6.00
N ALA A 151 -4.68 -0.08 -5.40
CA ALA A 151 -3.34 -0.17 -4.88
C ALA A 151 -2.36 -0.44 -6.03
N VAL A 152 -1.42 0.48 -6.20
CA VAL A 152 -0.35 0.40 -7.20
C VAL A 152 0.98 0.43 -6.49
N TYR A 153 1.90 -0.43 -6.92
CA TYR A 153 3.30 -0.35 -6.54
C TYR A 153 4.00 0.65 -7.46
N ASP A 154 4.25 1.84 -6.95
CA ASP A 154 4.77 2.97 -7.72
C ASP A 154 6.30 3.01 -7.68
N LEU A 155 6.93 2.84 -8.85
CA LEU A 155 8.38 2.95 -9.02
C LEU A 155 8.83 4.33 -9.52
N SER A 156 7.93 5.29 -9.71
CA SER A 156 8.27 6.61 -10.25
C SER A 156 9.25 7.42 -9.38
N SER A 157 9.35 7.13 -8.09
CA SER A 157 10.34 7.75 -7.17
C SER A 157 11.70 7.05 -7.16
N VAL A 158 11.84 5.93 -7.86
CA VAL A 158 13.04 5.11 -7.90
C VAL A 158 13.92 5.53 -9.08
N PRO A 159 15.27 5.46 -9.01
CA PRO A 159 16.13 5.89 -10.10
C PRO A 159 15.75 5.29 -11.47
N TYR A 160 15.92 6.05 -12.55
CA TYR A 160 15.51 5.62 -13.89
C TYR A 160 16.08 4.26 -14.30
N ALA A 161 17.38 4.03 -14.05
CA ALA A 161 18.04 2.75 -14.36
C ALA A 161 17.38 1.56 -13.65
N GLU A 162 16.88 1.80 -12.44
CA GLU A 162 16.16 0.80 -11.66
C GLU A 162 14.76 0.56 -12.22
N GLN A 163 14.05 1.61 -12.68
CA GLN A 163 12.78 1.43 -13.40
C GLN A 163 12.96 0.62 -14.70
N VAL A 164 14.05 0.85 -15.45
CA VAL A 164 14.40 0.07 -16.64
C VAL A 164 14.74 -1.38 -16.27
N ARG A 165 15.49 -1.62 -15.19
CA ARG A 165 15.74 -2.97 -14.65
C ARG A 165 14.43 -3.69 -14.31
N TRP A 166 13.49 -2.97 -13.70
CA TRP A 166 12.16 -3.51 -13.42
C TRP A 166 11.41 -3.84 -14.71
N ARG A 167 11.44 -2.95 -15.70
CA ARG A 167 10.84 -3.16 -17.02
C ARG A 167 11.40 -4.43 -17.71
N THR A 168 12.69 -4.70 -17.60
CA THR A 168 13.36 -5.86 -18.19
C THR A 168 13.35 -7.12 -17.30
N GLN A 169 12.71 -7.07 -16.13
CA GLN A 169 12.59 -8.20 -15.21
C GLN A 169 13.95 -8.83 -14.82
N ARG A 170 14.97 -8.01 -14.56
CA ARG A 170 16.30 -8.48 -14.15
C ARG A 170 16.54 -8.32 -12.65
N CYS A 171 17.22 -9.28 -12.00
CA CYS A 171 17.70 -9.09 -10.62
C CYS A 171 18.88 -8.10 -10.58
N PRO A 172 19.25 -7.55 -9.40
CA PRO A 172 20.36 -6.59 -9.30
C PRO A 172 21.69 -7.13 -9.85
N GLU A 173 21.99 -8.42 -9.64
CA GLU A 173 23.22 -9.06 -10.14
C GLU A 173 23.26 -9.05 -11.68
N HIS A 174 22.19 -9.50 -12.34
CA HIS A 174 22.11 -9.50 -13.81
C HIS A 174 21.92 -8.11 -14.42
N ALA A 175 21.52 -7.12 -13.62
CA ALA A 175 21.51 -5.72 -14.05
C ALA A 175 22.91 -5.11 -14.02
N ALA A 176 23.74 -5.48 -13.03
CA ALA A 176 25.12 -5.01 -12.91
C ALA A 176 26.04 -5.59 -14.01
N THR A 177 25.75 -6.79 -14.50
CA THR A 177 26.47 -7.42 -15.62
C THR A 177 25.49 -7.80 -16.74
N PRO A 178 25.12 -6.86 -17.62
CA PRO A 178 24.04 -7.04 -18.59
C PRO A 178 24.40 -7.95 -19.79
N THR A 179 25.46 -8.75 -19.69
CA THR A 179 25.91 -9.67 -20.74
C THR A 179 25.08 -10.97 -20.81
N ALA A 180 24.29 -11.27 -19.79
CA ALA A 180 23.39 -12.41 -19.80
C ALA A 180 22.20 -12.19 -20.74
N ALA A 181 21.93 -13.18 -21.60
CA ALA A 181 20.73 -13.21 -22.43
C ALA A 181 19.47 -13.47 -21.59
N ASP A 182 18.30 -13.06 -22.08
CA ASP A 182 17.03 -13.39 -21.44
C ASP A 182 16.55 -14.77 -21.91
N LEU A 183 16.20 -15.65 -20.97
CA LEU A 183 15.72 -17.01 -21.25
C LEU A 183 14.18 -17.05 -21.36
N ALA A 184 13.49 -16.04 -20.84
CA ALA A 184 12.04 -15.93 -20.85
C ALA A 184 11.63 -14.49 -21.20
N LEU A 185 10.41 -14.34 -21.73
CA LEU A 185 9.79 -13.02 -21.86
C LEU A 185 9.49 -12.46 -20.47
N THR A 186 9.39 -11.13 -20.40
CA THR A 186 8.93 -10.47 -19.18
C THR A 186 7.47 -10.85 -18.92
N ASP A 187 7.17 -11.19 -17.67
CA ASP A 187 5.85 -11.57 -17.19
C ASP A 187 4.98 -10.31 -16.87
N TRP A 188 5.22 -9.20 -17.58
CA TRP A 188 4.49 -7.94 -17.45
C TRP A 188 3.35 -7.86 -18.46
N GLU A 189 2.11 -7.84 -17.97
CA GLU A 189 0.92 -7.62 -18.79
C GLU A 189 0.50 -6.14 -18.72
N PRO A 190 0.21 -5.45 -19.84
CA PRO A 190 -0.34 -4.09 -19.78
C PRO A 190 -1.64 -4.05 -18.99
N PHE A 191 -1.74 -3.15 -18.00
CA PHE A 191 -2.93 -3.07 -17.15
C PHE A 191 -4.03 -2.23 -17.81
N ASP A 192 -5.15 -2.87 -18.06
CA ASP A 192 -6.44 -2.26 -18.41
C ASP A 192 -7.43 -2.43 -17.24
N PRO A 193 -7.94 -1.34 -16.62
CA PRO A 193 -8.89 -1.43 -15.50
C PRO A 193 -10.18 -2.18 -15.80
N LEU A 194 -10.67 -2.17 -17.05
CA LEU A 194 -11.92 -2.84 -17.42
C LEU A 194 -11.74 -4.35 -17.48
N VAL A 195 -10.63 -4.79 -18.11
CA VAL A 195 -10.29 -6.21 -18.24
C VAL A 195 -9.80 -6.79 -16.91
N HIS A 196 -9.04 -6.01 -16.14
CA HIS A 196 -8.33 -6.47 -14.95
C HIS A 196 -8.97 -6.03 -13.63
N HIS A 197 -10.25 -5.65 -13.63
CA HIS A 197 -10.97 -5.20 -12.43
C HIS A 197 -10.88 -6.20 -11.26
N ALA A 198 -10.79 -7.51 -11.54
CA ALA A 198 -10.63 -8.56 -10.52
C ALA A 198 -9.33 -8.43 -9.71
N TYR A 199 -8.31 -7.74 -10.25
CA TYR A 199 -7.02 -7.48 -9.62
C TYR A 199 -6.91 -6.07 -9.02
N VAL A 200 -8.00 -5.29 -9.06
CA VAL A 200 -8.08 -3.99 -8.41
C VAL A 200 -8.27 -4.17 -6.91
N HIS A 201 -7.20 -3.92 -6.16
CA HIS A 201 -7.23 -3.95 -4.70
C HIS A 201 -7.44 -2.54 -4.14
N ARG A 202 -8.53 -2.32 -3.39
CA ARG A 202 -8.87 -1.00 -2.81
C ARG A 202 -8.15 -0.67 -1.50
N ARG A 203 -7.25 -1.55 -1.05
CA ARG A 203 -6.52 -1.43 0.21
C ARG A 203 -5.02 -1.56 -0.06
N LEU A 204 -4.22 -0.79 0.67
CA LEU A 204 -2.77 -0.93 0.62
C LEU A 204 -2.36 -2.30 1.21
N PRO A 205 -1.39 -2.98 0.60
CA PRO A 205 -0.81 -4.17 1.18
C PRO A 205 -0.23 -3.89 2.57
N THR A 206 -0.68 -4.64 3.57
CA THR A 206 -0.09 -4.56 4.92
C THR A 206 1.26 -5.27 4.88
N ARG A 207 2.35 -4.51 5.08
CA ARG A 207 3.66 -5.10 5.42
C ARG A 207 3.48 -5.86 6.72
N SER A 208 3.28 -7.17 6.65
CA SER A 208 3.47 -8.06 7.78
C SER A 208 4.94 -7.96 8.15
N ARG A 209 5.25 -7.14 9.15
CA ARG A 209 6.55 -7.17 9.82
C ARG A 209 6.67 -8.58 10.39
N ARG A 210 7.41 -9.46 9.71
CA ARG A 210 7.70 -10.80 10.26
C ARG A 210 8.26 -10.58 11.66
N PRO A 211 7.67 -11.18 12.72
CA PRO A 211 8.35 -11.27 14.00
C PRO A 211 9.68 -11.96 13.74
N HIS A 212 10.77 -11.29 14.07
CA HIS A 212 12.09 -11.89 14.06
C HIS A 212 12.10 -13.00 15.13
N PRO A 213 12.21 -14.29 14.77
CA PRO A 213 12.37 -15.35 15.75
C PRO A 213 13.87 -15.42 16.07
N GLY A 214 14.32 -14.68 17.08
CA GLY A 214 15.73 -14.68 17.46
C GLY A 214 16.07 -13.67 18.55
N GLY A 215 16.03 -14.10 19.80
CA GLY A 215 16.45 -13.31 20.96
C GLY A 215 16.36 -14.16 22.22
N GLY A 216 17.28 -15.13 22.30
CA GLY A 216 17.25 -16.23 23.26
C GLY A 216 17.14 -15.84 24.73
N ALA A 217 16.43 -16.69 25.46
CA ALA A 217 16.57 -16.83 26.90
C ALA A 217 18.02 -17.15 27.24
N GLN A 218 18.67 -16.29 28.03
CA GLN A 218 19.78 -16.70 28.89
C GLN A 218 19.41 -16.43 30.34
N LYS A 219 19.20 -17.54 31.05
CA LYS A 219 19.26 -17.65 32.50
C LYS A 219 20.52 -16.93 33.02
N ALA A 220 20.34 -16.04 33.97
CA ALA A 220 21.40 -15.67 34.90
C ALA A 220 21.01 -16.19 36.29
N VAL A 221 21.61 -17.32 36.66
CA VAL A 221 21.75 -17.78 38.05
C VAL A 221 22.78 -16.88 38.73
N ARG A 222 22.43 -16.29 39.87
CA ARG A 222 23.36 -15.91 40.96
C ARG A 222 22.58 -16.09 42.28
N ARG A 223 22.90 -17.14 43.03
CA ARG A 223 23.78 -17.18 44.21
C ARG A 223 23.16 -16.47 45.40
#